data_AF-A0A7S2SE07-F1
#
_entry.id   AF-A0A7S2SE07-F1
#
_cell.length_a   1.000
_cell.length_b   1.000
_cell.length_c   1.000
_cell.angle_alpha   90.00
_cell.angle_beta   90.00
_cell.angle_gamma   90.00
#
_symmetry.space_group_name_H-M   'P 1'
#
loop_
_entity.id
_entity.type
_entity.pdbx_description
1 polymer ?
#
loop_
_entity_poly.entity_id
_entity_poly.type
_entity_poly.pdbx_seq_one_letter_code
_entity_poly.pdbx_strand_id
1 'polypeptide(L)'
;PRSVPSQKSLSCFDDWDELSMAVSIALPNSSIFICPNSYYSLNLGDGIYLPPIEIDVHGVSIQCGFDGSFTNSCIVIGGRHHFLLSTGARNIVLQGISMRNATEISVLAIGDSLSSVKFIDCDWKGNLGA
;
A
#
# COMPACT_ATOMS: atom_id res chain seq x y z
N PRO A 1 -8.25 -12.06 -41.10
CA PRO A 1 -8.10 -12.52 -39.69
C PRO A 1 -8.02 -11.33 -38.74
N ARG A 2 -9.10 -11.02 -38.01
CA ARG A 2 -9.10 -9.98 -36.97
C ARG A 2 -8.25 -10.47 -35.80
N SER A 3 -7.14 -9.78 -35.53
CA SER A 3 -6.37 -9.95 -34.31
C SER A 3 -7.18 -9.44 -33.11
N VAL A 4 -7.24 -10.26 -32.07
CA VAL A 4 -7.88 -10.03 -30.78
C VAL A 4 -7.23 -8.84 -30.07
N PRO A 5 -7.97 -7.99 -29.33
CA PRO A 5 -7.37 -6.85 -28.64
C PRO A 5 -6.43 -7.33 -27.52
N SER A 6 -5.21 -6.79 -27.56
CA SER A 6 -4.20 -6.70 -26.50
C SER A 6 -4.76 -6.91 -25.08
N GLN A 7 -4.49 -8.07 -24.48
CA GLN A 7 -4.51 -8.23 -23.04
C GLN A 7 -3.31 -7.46 -22.49
N LYS A 8 -3.55 -6.23 -22.03
CA LYS A 8 -2.64 -5.51 -21.14
C LYS A 8 -2.48 -6.42 -19.92
N SER A 9 -1.29 -7.01 -19.74
CA SER A 9 -0.97 -7.70 -18.50
C SER A 9 -1.22 -6.71 -17.37
N LEU A 10 -2.23 -6.96 -16.53
CA LEU A 10 -2.38 -6.21 -15.31
C LEU A 10 -1.15 -6.54 -14.47
N SER A 11 -0.21 -5.60 -14.37
CA SER A 11 0.99 -5.76 -13.56
C SER A 11 0.65 -5.48 -12.10
N CYS A 12 1.14 -6.34 -11.21
CA CYS A 12 1.16 -6.12 -9.77
C CYS A 12 2.62 -5.96 -9.31
N PHE A 13 2.82 -5.47 -8.09
CA PHE A 13 4.14 -5.27 -7.49
C PHE A 13 4.36 -6.28 -6.36
N ASP A 14 5.53 -6.92 -6.33
CA ASP A 14 6.00 -7.80 -5.26
C ASP A 14 7.30 -7.31 -4.60
N ASP A 15 7.86 -6.21 -5.10
CA ASP A 15 8.97 -5.45 -4.51
C ASP A 15 8.49 -4.13 -3.88
N TRP A 16 9.06 -3.77 -2.72
CA TRP A 16 8.62 -2.58 -1.95
C TRP A 16 9.05 -1.27 -2.63
N ASP A 17 10.24 -1.24 -3.21
CA ASP A 17 10.78 -0.04 -3.85
C ASP A 17 10.05 0.22 -5.18
N GLU A 18 9.75 -0.84 -5.94
CA GLU A 18 8.92 -0.72 -7.14
C GLU A 18 7.50 -0.26 -6.82
N LEU A 19 6.88 -0.80 -5.76
CA LEU A 19 5.55 -0.37 -5.30
C LEU A 19 5.58 1.10 -4.85
N SER A 20 6.59 1.50 -4.08
CA SER A 20 6.78 2.88 -3.63
C SER A 20 6.93 3.84 -4.81
N MET A 21 7.78 3.49 -5.78
CA MET A 21 7.96 4.26 -7.00
C MET A 21 6.63 4.38 -7.78
N ALA A 22 5.90 3.28 -7.95
CA ALA A 22 4.62 3.28 -8.65
C ALA A 22 3.58 4.18 -7.98
N VAL A 23 3.55 4.22 -6.64
CA VAL A 23 2.69 5.13 -5.88
C VAL A 23 3.10 6.58 -6.08
N SER A 24 4.41 6.90 -6.03
CA SER A 24 4.91 8.28 -6.17
C SER A 24 4.64 8.92 -7.55
N ILE A 25 4.51 8.10 -8.60
CA ILE A 25 4.21 8.57 -9.96
C ILE A 25 2.73 8.33 -10.35
N ALA A 26 1.89 7.91 -9.41
CA ALA A 26 0.52 7.55 -9.68
C ALA A 26 -0.30 8.77 -10.12
N LEU A 27 -1.15 8.56 -11.12
CA LEU A 27 -2.14 9.56 -11.52
C LEU A 27 -3.34 9.51 -10.55
N PRO A 28 -4.10 10.61 -10.41
CA PRO A 28 -5.32 10.59 -9.61
C PRO A 28 -6.30 9.48 -10.00
N ASN A 29 -6.97 8.91 -9.01
CA ASN A 29 -7.93 7.81 -9.18
C ASN A 29 -7.35 6.51 -9.76
N SER A 30 -6.03 6.29 -9.61
CA SER A 30 -5.38 5.06 -10.05
C SER A 30 -5.54 3.92 -9.05
N SER A 31 -5.61 2.68 -9.56
CA SER A 31 -5.52 1.46 -8.75
C SER A 31 -4.15 0.83 -8.94
N ILE A 32 -3.51 0.50 -7.82
CA ILE A 32 -2.18 -0.10 -7.73
C ILE A 32 -2.36 -1.44 -7.03
N PHE A 33 -1.79 -2.50 -7.61
CA PHE A 33 -2.02 -3.86 -7.16
C PHE A 33 -0.75 -4.46 -6.58
N ILE A 34 -0.83 -4.99 -5.38
CA ILE A 34 0.19 -5.83 -4.76
C ILE A 34 -0.04 -7.26 -5.24
N CYS A 35 1.02 -7.98 -5.60
CA CYS A 35 0.87 -9.36 -6.02
C CYS A 35 0.38 -10.25 -4.86
N PRO A 36 -0.51 -11.24 -5.11
CA PRO A 36 -0.89 -12.20 -4.08
C PRO A 36 0.33 -12.94 -3.53
N ASN A 37 0.33 -13.15 -2.21
CA ASN A 37 1.41 -13.75 -1.42
C ASN A 37 2.70 -12.91 -1.31
N SER A 38 2.69 -11.65 -1.75
CA SER A 38 3.81 -10.74 -1.52
C SER A 38 4.09 -10.55 -0.03
N TYR A 39 5.36 -10.50 0.32
CA TYR A 39 5.83 -10.31 1.70
C TYR A 39 6.92 -9.24 1.75
N TYR A 40 6.64 -8.15 2.46
CA TYR A 40 7.54 -7.00 2.59
C TYR A 40 8.07 -6.89 4.01
N SER A 41 9.37 -7.08 4.19
CA SER A 41 10.05 -6.82 5.46
C SER A 41 10.65 -5.42 5.45
N LEU A 42 10.07 -4.50 6.21
CA LEU A 42 10.56 -3.12 6.31
C LEU A 42 11.68 -2.95 7.35
N ASN A 43 12.05 -4.00 8.07
CA ASN A 43 13.21 -4.03 8.96
C ASN A 43 14.37 -4.72 8.23
N LEU A 44 15.47 -4.00 8.03
CA LEU A 44 16.68 -4.50 7.37
C LEU A 44 17.73 -5.02 8.37
N GLY A 45 17.47 -4.94 9.68
CA GLY A 45 18.42 -5.25 10.74
C GLY A 45 19.07 -3.99 11.33
N ASP A 46 19.70 -4.13 12.49
CA ASP A 46 20.50 -3.07 13.15
C ASP A 46 19.78 -1.73 13.36
N GLY A 47 18.45 -1.75 13.51
CA GLY A 47 17.63 -0.55 13.66
C GLY A 47 17.44 0.25 12.37
N ILE A 48 17.80 -0.32 11.22
CA ILE A 48 17.61 0.25 9.88
C ILE A 48 16.26 -0.21 9.34
N TYR A 49 15.47 0.75 8.88
CA TYR A 49 14.14 0.52 8.33
C TYR A 49 13.99 1.11 6.93
N LEU A 50 13.22 0.44 6.08
CA LEU A 50 12.76 1.01 4.82
C LEU A 50 11.80 2.18 5.09
N PRO A 51 11.79 3.21 4.23
CA PRO A 51 10.80 4.28 4.33
C PRO A 51 9.39 3.73 4.09
N PRO A 52 8.37 4.36 4.71
CA PRO A 52 6.98 4.04 4.38
C PRO A 52 6.67 4.42 2.94
N ILE A 53 5.63 3.82 2.38
CA ILE A 53 5.06 4.29 1.12
C ILE A 53 4.32 5.61 1.39
N GLU A 54 4.80 6.68 0.76
CA GLU A 54 4.18 7.99 0.81
C GLU A 54 3.11 8.12 -0.27
N ILE A 55 1.91 8.54 0.12
CA ILE A 55 0.76 8.76 -0.74
C ILE A 55 0.38 10.23 -0.64
N ASP A 56 0.61 10.99 -1.69
CA ASP A 56 0.32 12.44 -1.77
C ASP A 56 -0.73 12.79 -2.83
N VAL A 57 -1.09 11.83 -3.69
CA VAL A 57 -2.09 11.97 -4.75
C VAL A 57 -3.47 11.47 -4.32
N HIS A 58 -4.54 12.10 -4.82
CA HIS A 58 -5.91 11.78 -4.44
C HIS A 58 -6.51 10.62 -5.26
N GLY A 59 -7.42 9.88 -4.62
CA GLY A 59 -8.18 8.79 -5.24
C GLY A 59 -7.38 7.52 -5.46
N VAL A 60 -6.15 7.42 -4.97
CA VAL A 60 -5.34 6.21 -5.12
C VAL A 60 -5.89 5.07 -4.28
N SER A 61 -5.97 3.90 -4.90
CA SER A 61 -6.28 2.64 -4.25
C SER A 61 -5.09 1.69 -4.34
N ILE A 62 -4.64 1.18 -3.20
CA ILE A 62 -3.62 0.12 -3.11
C ILE A 62 -4.33 -1.15 -2.64
N GLN A 63 -4.29 -2.19 -3.47
CA GLN A 63 -5.09 -3.41 -3.28
C GLN A 63 -4.20 -4.65 -3.28
N CYS A 64 -4.44 -5.58 -2.36
CA CYS A 64 -3.85 -6.90 -2.39
C CYS A 64 -4.55 -7.78 -3.43
N GLY A 65 -3.90 -8.03 -4.58
CA GLY A 65 -4.52 -8.64 -5.75
C GLY A 65 -5.59 -7.75 -6.39
N PHE A 66 -6.20 -8.23 -7.49
CA PHE A 66 -7.18 -7.46 -8.27
C PHE A 66 -8.58 -7.37 -7.65
N ASP A 67 -8.89 -8.25 -6.70
CA ASP A 67 -10.14 -8.24 -5.94
C ASP A 67 -9.97 -7.57 -4.56
N GLY A 68 -8.73 -7.28 -4.16
CA GLY A 68 -8.43 -6.68 -2.86
C GLY A 68 -8.76 -7.57 -1.67
N SER A 69 -8.84 -8.90 -1.84
CA SER A 69 -9.19 -9.81 -0.75
C SER A 69 -8.02 -10.00 0.23
N PHE A 70 -8.29 -9.98 1.54
CA PHE A 70 -7.30 -10.33 2.56
C PHE A 70 -6.73 -11.74 2.38
N THR A 71 -7.50 -12.64 1.74
CA THR A 71 -7.08 -14.02 1.47
C THR A 71 -5.92 -14.10 0.48
N ASN A 72 -5.67 -13.05 -0.31
CA ASN A 72 -4.51 -12.96 -1.19
C ASN A 72 -3.19 -12.81 -0.43
N SER A 73 -3.23 -12.65 0.91
CA SER A 73 -2.07 -12.81 1.78
C SER A 73 -0.90 -11.85 1.52
N CYS A 74 -1.18 -10.59 1.14
CA CYS A 74 -0.15 -9.56 1.04
C CYS A 74 0.22 -9.04 2.43
N ILE A 75 1.47 -9.23 2.84
CA ILE A 75 1.93 -8.92 4.19
C ILE A 75 3.00 -7.83 4.13
N VAL A 76 2.78 -6.74 4.87
CA VAL A 76 3.80 -5.74 5.19
C VAL A 76 4.13 -5.88 6.67
N ILE A 77 5.42 -6.04 6.99
CA ILE A 77 5.85 -6.30 8.36
C ILE A 77 7.10 -5.49 8.76
N GLY A 78 7.10 -5.01 10.00
CA GLY A 78 8.20 -4.25 10.56
C GLY A 78 8.15 -2.77 10.16
N GLY A 79 9.30 -2.09 10.19
CA GLY A 79 9.36 -0.66 9.91
C GLY A 79 8.85 0.19 11.07
N ARG A 80 9.08 1.51 10.96
CA ARG A 80 8.48 2.48 11.88
C ARG A 80 7.01 2.73 11.52
N HIS A 81 6.78 2.94 10.23
CA HIS A 81 5.47 3.12 9.60
C HIS A 81 5.44 2.27 8.32
N HIS A 82 4.25 1.81 7.91
CA HIS A 82 4.04 1.14 6.63
C HIS A 82 3.60 2.12 5.53
N PHE A 83 2.63 3.00 5.86
CA PHE A 83 2.10 3.98 4.93
C PHE A 83 2.06 5.37 5.56
N LEU A 84 2.39 6.38 4.76
CA LEU A 84 2.30 7.80 5.08
C LEU A 84 1.36 8.46 4.08
N LEU A 85 0.25 9.03 4.55
CA LEU A 85 -0.64 9.83 3.71
C LEU A 85 -0.32 11.30 3.98
N SER A 86 0.22 11.98 2.97
CA SER A 86 0.68 13.36 3.05
C SER A 86 -0.43 14.36 2.76
N THR A 87 -0.19 15.63 3.11
CA THR A 87 -1.14 16.72 2.90
C THR A 87 -1.54 16.81 1.42
N GLY A 88 -2.82 16.63 1.12
CA GLY A 88 -3.35 16.58 -0.25
C GLY A 88 -3.91 15.21 -0.65
N ALA A 89 -3.54 14.15 0.08
CA ALA A 89 -4.13 12.83 -0.07
C ALA A 89 -5.61 12.85 0.37
N ARG A 90 -6.51 12.48 -0.55
CA ARG A 90 -7.96 12.43 -0.34
C ARG A 90 -8.52 11.18 -1.00
N ASN A 91 -9.54 10.58 -0.42
CA ASN A 91 -10.23 9.40 -0.95
C ASN A 91 -9.26 8.21 -1.19
N ILE A 92 -8.33 8.01 -0.27
CA ILE A 92 -7.37 6.91 -0.35
C ILE A 92 -8.05 5.60 0.07
N VAL A 93 -7.70 4.50 -0.60
CA VAL A 93 -8.18 3.16 -0.23
C VAL A 93 -7.00 2.22 -0.06
N LEU A 94 -6.87 1.63 1.12
CA LEU A 94 -5.96 0.51 1.38
C LEU A 94 -6.82 -0.73 1.59
N GLN A 95 -6.59 -1.78 0.80
CA GLN A 95 -7.50 -2.91 0.74
C GLN A 95 -6.80 -4.27 0.70
N GLY A 96 -7.22 -5.20 1.57
CA GLY A 96 -6.73 -6.58 1.59
C GLY A 96 -5.32 -6.76 2.18
N ILE A 97 -4.75 -5.72 2.81
CA ILE A 97 -3.34 -5.70 3.24
C ILE A 97 -3.24 -6.12 4.71
N SER A 98 -2.34 -7.05 5.00
CA SER A 98 -1.95 -7.38 6.38
C SER A 98 -0.78 -6.51 6.83
N MET A 99 -1.01 -5.62 7.80
CA MET A 99 -0.01 -4.68 8.35
C MET A 99 0.43 -5.11 9.75
N ARG A 100 1.71 -5.45 9.91
CA ARG A 100 2.19 -6.14 11.11
C ARG A 100 3.45 -5.55 11.73
N ASN A 101 3.50 -5.55 13.06
CA ASN A 101 4.73 -5.26 13.82
C ASN A 101 5.43 -3.94 13.46
N ALA A 102 4.68 -2.89 13.11
CA ALA A 102 5.24 -1.54 13.09
C ALA A 102 5.71 -1.15 14.49
N THR A 103 6.92 -0.60 14.60
CA THR A 103 7.50 -0.18 15.89
C THR A 103 6.93 1.14 16.39
N GLU A 104 6.28 1.91 15.52
CA GLU A 104 5.57 3.15 15.85
C GLU A 104 4.13 3.06 15.29
N ILE A 105 3.67 4.12 14.61
CA ILE A 105 2.35 4.19 13.98
C ILE A 105 2.38 3.44 12.65
N SER A 106 1.57 2.39 12.48
CA SER A 106 1.55 1.61 11.22
C SER A 106 1.10 2.44 10.00
N VAL A 107 0.05 3.27 10.13
CA VAL A 107 -0.37 4.19 9.07
C VAL A 107 -0.52 5.60 9.63
N LEU A 108 0.31 6.51 9.14
CA LEU A 108 0.28 7.92 9.52
C LEU A 108 -0.49 8.70 8.46
N ALA A 109 -1.57 9.36 8.86
CA ALA A 109 -2.37 10.19 7.96
C ALA A 109 -2.31 11.66 8.40
N ILE A 110 -1.62 12.49 7.63
CA ILE A 110 -1.49 13.93 7.82
C ILE A 110 -2.39 14.60 6.79
N GLY A 111 -3.53 15.11 7.22
CA GLY A 111 -4.59 15.56 6.31
C GLY A 111 -5.29 16.84 6.76
N ASP A 112 -5.92 17.51 5.79
CA ASP A 112 -6.86 18.59 6.03
C ASP A 112 -8.29 18.03 6.27
N SER A 113 -9.28 18.90 6.45
CA SER A 113 -10.68 18.48 6.68
C SER A 113 -11.31 17.70 5.51
N LEU A 114 -10.66 17.67 4.34
CA LEU A 114 -11.11 16.96 3.14
C LEU A 114 -10.32 15.66 2.91
N SER A 115 -9.27 15.41 3.70
CA SER A 115 -8.51 14.16 3.66
C SER A 115 -9.34 13.01 4.19
N SER A 116 -9.24 11.87 3.51
CA SER A 116 -9.96 10.66 3.87
C SER A 116 -9.17 9.43 3.42
N VAL A 117 -9.21 8.39 4.25
CA VAL A 117 -8.65 7.07 3.98
C VAL A 117 -9.66 6.01 4.39
N LYS A 118 -9.79 4.98 3.56
CA LYS A 118 -10.61 3.79 3.85
C LYS A 118 -9.69 2.58 3.93
N PHE A 119 -9.91 1.79 4.97
CA PHE A 119 -9.30 0.48 5.13
C PHE A 119 -10.38 -0.56 4.89
N ILE A 120 -10.20 -1.42 3.89
CA ILE A 120 -11.19 -2.43 3.49
C ILE A 120 -10.52 -3.78 3.61
N ASP A 121 -11.08 -4.68 4.43
CA ASP A 121 -10.58 -6.05 4.53
C ASP A 121 -9.07 -6.13 4.88
N CYS A 122 -8.60 -5.21 5.74
CA CYS A 122 -7.21 -5.19 6.20
C CYS A 122 -7.07 -5.90 7.55
N ASP A 123 -5.94 -6.56 7.75
CA ASP A 123 -5.56 -7.19 9.02
C ASP A 123 -4.46 -6.37 9.71
N TRP A 124 -4.59 -6.17 11.02
CA TRP A 124 -3.61 -5.44 11.83
C TRP A 124 -3.15 -6.30 12.98
N LYS A 125 -1.84 -6.53 13.10
CA LYS A 125 -1.31 -7.41 14.15
C LYS A 125 0.00 -6.91 14.72
N GLY A 126 0.06 -6.76 16.05
CA GLY A 126 1.32 -6.48 16.75
C GLY A 126 1.93 -5.10 16.50
N ASN A 127 1.16 -4.15 15.95
CA ASN A 127 1.60 -2.76 15.80
C ASN A 127 1.56 -2.07 17.18
N LEU A 128 2.65 -1.42 17.58
CA LEU A 128 2.78 -0.89 18.95
C LEU A 128 2.10 0.47 19.13
N GLY A 129 1.98 1.27 18.06
CA GLY A 129 1.54 2.66 18.18
C GLY A 129 2.62 3.53 18.84
N ALA A 130 2.43 4.85 18.78
CA ALA A 130 3.27 5.83 19.47
C ALA A 130 2.55 6.39 20.71
#